data_AF-A0A524E942-F1
#
_entry.id   AF-A0A524E942-F1
#
_cell.length_a   1.000
_cell.length_b   1.000
_cell.length_c   1.000
_cell.angle_alpha   90.00
_cell.angle_beta   90.00
_cell.angle_gamma   90.00
#
_symmetry.space_group_name_H-M   'P 1'
#
loop_
_entity.id
_entity.type
_entity.pdbx_description
1 polymer ?
#
loop_
_entity_poly.entity_id
_entity_poly.type
_entity_poly.pdbx_seq_one_letter_code
_entity_poly.pdbx_strand_id
1 'polypeptide(L)'
;MTTVDFSYYCYRCGEKNTLEIPCPEAPDFHHQDLTCKNCGDGTRVLMSHCPHCSRYVYWINDLSIPDLVQGFAKYMIHNMQKMIDRAAQDGVQIDIDTTDKFPINATCPCGHRFSVDIPIPDLD
;
A
#
# COMPACT_ATOMS: atom_id res chain seq x y z
N MET A 1 -10.22 15.28 -7.27
CA MET A 1 -9.28 14.72 -6.27
C MET A 1 -9.43 15.54 -5.01
N THR A 2 -9.87 14.93 -3.91
CA THR A 2 -10.02 15.59 -2.60
C THR A 2 -8.67 15.59 -1.90
N THR A 3 -8.18 16.76 -1.49
CA THR A 3 -6.97 16.89 -0.66
C THR A 3 -7.37 17.08 0.80
N VAL A 4 -6.50 16.67 1.71
CA VAL A 4 -6.69 16.87 3.16
C VAL A 4 -5.46 17.51 3.77
N ASP A 5 -5.68 18.38 4.76
CA ASP A 5 -4.63 18.91 5.62
C ASP A 5 -4.14 17.82 6.57
N PHE A 6 -3.08 17.13 6.18
CA PHE A 6 -2.48 16.07 6.96
C PHE A 6 -1.41 16.63 7.88
N SER A 7 -1.54 16.35 9.18
CA SER A 7 -0.53 16.68 10.19
C SER A 7 0.03 15.43 10.83
N TYR A 8 1.36 15.32 10.88
CA TYR A 8 2.05 14.24 11.56
C TYR A 8 3.22 14.78 12.40
N TYR A 9 3.67 13.99 13.36
CA TYR A 9 4.84 14.29 14.16
C TYR A 9 6.00 13.41 13.69
N CYS A 10 7.16 14.01 13.43
CA CYS A 10 8.35 13.26 13.05
C CYS A 10 8.77 12.35 14.20
N TYR A 11 8.88 11.04 13.95
CA TYR A 11 9.23 10.06 14.97
C TYR A 11 10.65 10.26 15.52
N ARG A 12 11.53 10.94 14.76
CA ARG A 12 12.93 11.15 15.11
C ARG A 12 13.18 12.39 15.96
N CYS A 13 12.64 13.54 15.57
CA CYS A 13 12.88 14.81 16.28
C CYS A 13 11.64 15.40 16.96
N GLY A 14 10.46 14.80 16.79
CA GLY A 14 9.21 15.27 17.38
C GLY A 14 8.58 16.50 16.70
N GLU A 15 9.19 17.03 15.63
CA GLU A 15 8.68 18.21 14.93
C GLU A 15 7.32 17.93 14.27
N LYS A 16 6.38 18.89 14.40
CA LYS A 16 5.09 18.81 13.71
C LYS A 16 5.26 19.21 12.25
N ASN A 17 4.80 18.34 11.37
CA ASN A 17 4.81 18.55 9.93
C ASN A 17 3.36 18.59 9.44
N THR A 18 3.03 19.59 8.63
CA THR A 18 1.73 19.74 7.98
C THR A 18 1.93 19.88 6.48
N LEU A 19 1.09 19.18 5.72
CA LEU A 19 1.07 19.17 4.27
C LEU A 19 -0.32 18.82 3.73
N GLU A 20 -0.62 19.31 2.53
CA GLU A 20 -1.81 18.92 1.77
C GLU A 20 -1.50 17.65 0.99
N ILE A 21 -2.29 16.59 1.22
CA ILE A 21 -2.10 15.29 0.57
C ILE A 21 -3.39 14.88 -0.14
N PRO A 22 -3.34 14.38 -1.40
CA PRO A 22 -4.46 13.74 -2.05
C PRO A 22 -4.98 12.56 -1.23
N CYS A 23 -6.29 12.46 -1.11
CA CYS A 23 -6.97 11.40 -0.38
C CYS A 23 -8.12 10.87 -1.25
N PRO A 24 -7.86 9.90 -2.15
CA PRO A 24 -8.92 9.27 -2.92
C PRO A 24 -9.80 8.41 -2.02
N GLU A 25 -10.99 8.05 -2.50
CA GLU A 25 -11.92 7.17 -1.79
C GLU A 25 -11.52 5.71 -1.96
N ALA A 26 -11.65 4.91 -0.91
CA ALA A 26 -11.39 3.48 -0.97
C ALA A 26 -12.29 2.80 -2.03
N PRO A 27 -11.79 1.79 -2.77
CA PRO A 27 -10.55 1.04 -2.52
C PRO A 27 -9.26 1.73 -2.98
N ASP A 28 -9.34 2.88 -3.66
CA ASP A 28 -8.18 3.62 -4.12
C ASP A 28 -7.41 4.26 -2.95
N PHE A 29 -6.12 4.51 -3.18
CA PHE A 29 -5.24 5.14 -2.19
C PHE A 29 -4.26 6.10 -2.84
N HIS A 30 -3.73 7.00 -2.01
CA HIS A 30 -2.58 7.82 -2.34
C HIS A 30 -1.39 7.39 -1.49
N HIS A 31 -0.22 7.33 -2.11
CA HIS A 31 1.05 7.05 -1.45
C HIS A 31 2.04 8.16 -1.78
N GLN A 32 2.74 8.68 -0.77
CA GLN A 32 3.87 9.58 -0.99
C GLN A 32 4.95 9.47 0.08
N ASP A 33 6.16 9.87 -0.30
CA ASP A 33 7.23 10.16 0.63
C ASP A 33 6.95 11.46 1.40
N LEU A 34 7.35 11.48 2.66
CA LEU A 34 7.26 12.60 3.58
C LEU A 34 8.67 12.93 4.07
N THR A 35 9.03 14.21 4.04
CA THR A 35 10.32 14.69 4.56
C THR A 35 10.08 15.62 5.75
N CYS A 36 10.73 15.33 6.88
CA CYS A 36 10.68 16.19 8.05
C CYS A 36 11.38 17.53 7.73
N LYS A 37 10.67 18.65 7.93
CA LYS A 37 11.21 20.00 7.67
C LYS A 37 12.40 20.38 8.57
N ASN A 38 12.51 19.75 9.75
CA ASN A 38 13.55 20.07 10.74
C ASN A 38 14.80 19.19 10.58
N CYS A 39 14.67 17.87 10.61
CA CYS A 39 15.82 16.95 10.58
C CYS A 39 16.08 16.29 9.22
N GLY A 40 15.21 16.51 8.22
CA GLY A 40 15.34 15.91 6.88
C GLY A 40 15.03 14.40 6.82
N ASP A 41 14.64 13.81 7.95
CA ASP A 41 14.30 12.39 8.05
C ASP A 41 13.08 12.06 7.18
N GLY A 42 13.16 10.93 6.46
CA GLY A 42 12.18 10.51 5.47
C GLY A 42 11.29 9.39 5.99
N THR A 43 9.98 9.56 5.92
CA THR A 43 8.98 8.52 6.16
C THR A 43 8.04 8.43 4.95
N ARG A 44 7.15 7.45 4.92
CA ARG A 44 6.10 7.35 3.90
C ARG A 44 4.73 7.42 4.53
N VAL A 45 3.75 7.78 3.71
CA VAL A 45 2.34 7.72 4.08
C VAL A 45 1.54 7.08 2.97
N LEU A 46 0.63 6.18 3.37
CA LEU A 46 -0.45 5.68 2.55
C LEU A 46 -1.75 6.21 3.14
N MET A 47 -2.66 6.73 2.32
CA MET A 47 -3.90 7.36 2.78
C MET A 47 -5.08 7.08 1.86
N SER A 48 -6.27 6.94 2.44
CA SER A 48 -7.53 6.73 1.71
C SER A 48 -8.74 7.23 2.51
N HIS A 49 -9.77 7.71 1.82
CA HIS A 49 -11.05 8.12 2.40
C HIS A 49 -11.96 6.91 2.62
N CYS A 50 -12.65 6.91 3.76
CA CYS A 50 -13.74 6.00 4.01
C CYS A 50 -14.94 6.37 3.12
N PRO A 51 -15.47 5.42 2.34
CA PRO A 51 -16.59 5.64 1.42
C PRO A 51 -17.91 5.99 2.14
N HIS A 52 -17.98 5.81 3.46
CA HIS A 52 -19.19 6.01 4.24
C HIS A 52 -19.29 7.39 4.94
N CYS A 53 -18.18 7.99 5.35
CA CYS A 53 -18.25 9.18 6.23
C CYS A 53 -17.21 10.27 5.92
N SER A 54 -16.51 10.16 4.79
CA SER A 54 -15.49 11.12 4.34
C SER A 54 -14.34 11.37 5.33
N ARG A 55 -14.22 10.57 6.39
CA ARG A 55 -13.01 10.52 7.22
C ARG A 55 -11.96 9.70 6.49
N TYR A 56 -10.69 10.04 6.66
CA TYR A 56 -9.59 9.27 6.09
C TYR A 56 -8.97 8.31 7.12
N VAL A 57 -8.34 7.27 6.60
CA VAL A 57 -7.41 6.40 7.31
C VAL A 57 -6.03 6.56 6.69
N TYR A 58 -4.99 6.37 7.49
CA TYR A 58 -3.62 6.50 7.02
C TYR A 58 -2.69 5.52 7.71
N TRP A 59 -1.59 5.20 7.04
CA TRP A 59 -0.49 4.39 7.56
C TRP A 59 0.81 5.15 7.34
N ILE A 60 1.60 5.33 8.40
CA ILE A 60 2.95 5.91 8.33
C ILE A 60 3.95 4.78 8.55
N ASN A 61 4.97 4.74 7.72
CA ASN A 61 5.94 3.67 7.67
C ASN A 61 7.29 4.14 7.13
N ASP A 62 8.37 3.62 7.71
CA ASP A 62 9.72 3.85 7.17
C ASP A 62 9.96 2.98 5.91
N LEU A 63 9.32 1.82 5.85
CA LEU A 63 9.35 0.90 4.72
C LEU A 63 8.09 1.08 3.88
N SER A 64 8.23 1.37 2.59
CA SER A 64 7.10 1.52 1.67
C SER A 64 6.24 0.24 1.63
N ILE A 65 5.02 0.30 2.18
CA ILE A 65 4.08 -0.83 2.21
C ILE A 65 3.72 -1.28 0.78
N PRO A 66 3.37 -0.36 -0.15
CA PRO A 66 3.17 -0.75 -1.55
C PRO A 66 4.38 -1.48 -2.13
N ASP A 67 5.59 -0.96 -1.96
CA ASP A 67 6.79 -1.58 -2.54
C ASP A 67 7.11 -2.93 -1.88
N LEU A 68 6.86 -3.07 -0.57
CA LEU A 68 6.99 -4.34 0.13
C LEU A 68 6.03 -5.38 -0.44
N VAL A 69 4.74 -5.04 -0.55
CA VAL A 69 3.71 -5.95 -1.09
C VAL A 69 4.04 -6.33 -2.53
N GLN A 70 4.39 -5.35 -3.37
CA GLN A 70 4.78 -5.60 -4.75
C GLN A 70 6.06 -6.43 -4.86
N GLY A 71 7.05 -6.17 -4.02
CA GLY A 71 8.32 -6.92 -3.98
C GLY A 71 8.12 -8.37 -3.56
N PHE A 72 7.33 -8.61 -2.51
CA PHE A 72 6.95 -9.96 -2.10
C PHE A 72 6.16 -10.69 -3.18
N ALA A 73 5.18 -10.02 -3.80
CA ALA A 73 4.41 -10.61 -4.87
C ALA A 73 5.30 -11.01 -6.06
N LYS A 74 6.15 -10.11 -6.56
CA LYS A 74 7.11 -10.42 -7.63
C LYS A 74 8.00 -11.61 -7.29
N TYR A 75 8.51 -11.66 -6.05
CA TYR A 75 9.32 -12.79 -5.60
C TYR A 75 8.53 -14.11 -5.60
N MET A 76 7.29 -14.11 -5.11
CA MET A 76 6.45 -15.31 -5.12
C MET A 76 6.15 -15.77 -6.55
N ILE A 77 5.68 -14.88 -7.43
CA ILE A 77 5.32 -15.25 -8.80
C ILE A 77 6.56 -15.77 -9.54
N HIS A 78 7.73 -15.14 -9.38
CA HIS A 78 8.98 -15.64 -9.97
C HIS A 78 9.35 -17.05 -9.53
N ASN A 79 9.19 -17.38 -8.24
CA ASN A 79 9.47 -18.73 -7.75
C ASN A 79 8.41 -19.75 -8.20
N MET A 80 7.15 -19.34 -8.27
CA MET A 80 6.08 -20.16 -8.81
C MET A 80 6.30 -20.46 -10.29
N GLN A 81 6.68 -19.46 -11.09
CA GLN A 81 7.00 -19.67 -12.51
C GLN A 81 8.13 -20.68 -12.69
N LYS A 82 9.22 -20.56 -11.91
CA LYS A 82 10.31 -21.55 -11.93
C LYS A 82 9.85 -22.96 -11.56
N MET A 83 8.88 -23.09 -10.65
CA MET A 83 8.31 -24.38 -10.27
C MET A 83 7.43 -24.95 -11.39
N ILE A 84 6.60 -24.12 -12.04
CA ILE A 84 5.78 -24.47 -13.19
C ILE A 84 6.68 -24.93 -14.35
N ASP A 85 7.71 -24.15 -14.69
CA ASP A 85 8.66 -24.49 -15.77
C ASP A 85 9.32 -25.84 -15.54
N ARG A 86 9.64 -26.15 -14.28
CA ARG A 86 10.23 -27.44 -13.91
C ARG A 86 9.23 -28.58 -13.96
N ALA A 87 8.00 -28.36 -13.49
CA ALA A 87 6.92 -29.36 -13.59
C ALA A 87 6.55 -29.66 -15.05
N ALA A 88 6.58 -28.65 -15.92
CA ALA A 88 6.35 -28.80 -17.35
C ALA A 88 7.43 -29.66 -18.02
N GLN A 89 8.70 -29.57 -17.59
CA GLN A 89 9.77 -30.47 -18.04
C GLN A 89 9.47 -31.94 -17.70
N ASP A 90 8.77 -32.17 -16.59
CA ASP A 90 8.35 -33.50 -16.14
C ASP A 90 6.98 -33.92 -16.71
N GLY A 91 6.41 -33.13 -17.65
CA GLY A 91 5.14 -33.42 -18.32
C GLY A 91 3.89 -33.14 -17.48
N VAL A 92 4.03 -32.39 -16.38
CA VAL A 92 2.92 -32.01 -15.50
C VAL A 92 2.49 -30.57 -15.79
N GLN A 93 1.19 -30.36 -15.96
CA GLN A 93 0.61 -29.03 -16.10
C GLN A 93 0.11 -28.55 -14.74
N ILE A 94 0.58 -27.39 -14.30
CA ILE A 94 0.15 -26.73 -13.07
C ILE A 94 -0.50 -25.41 -13.48
N ASP A 95 -1.75 -25.23 -13.07
CA ASP A 95 -2.48 -23.96 -13.19
C ASP A 95 -2.53 -23.32 -11.80
N ILE A 96 -2.23 -22.02 -11.72
CA ILE A 96 -2.23 -21.29 -10.45
C ILE A 96 -2.97 -19.98 -10.62
N ASP A 97 -4.12 -19.89 -9.95
CA ASP A 97 -4.91 -18.67 -9.87
C ASP A 97 -4.24 -17.68 -8.91
N THR A 98 -3.61 -16.65 -9.47
CA THR A 98 -3.01 -15.55 -8.71
C THR A 98 -3.92 -14.34 -8.72
N THR A 99 -4.26 -13.84 -7.53
CA THR A 99 -4.99 -12.58 -7.35
C THR A 99 -4.18 -11.37 -7.84
N ASP A 100 -4.86 -10.40 -8.45
CA ASP A 100 -4.31 -9.15 -9.01
C ASP A 100 -4.17 -8.01 -7.99
N LYS A 101 -4.72 -8.17 -6.77
CA LYS A 101 -4.76 -7.11 -5.75
C LYS A 101 -4.56 -7.65 -4.33
N PHE A 102 -3.83 -6.91 -3.51
CA PHE A 102 -3.67 -7.18 -2.09
C PHE A 102 -4.53 -6.21 -1.25
N PRO A 103 -5.60 -6.68 -0.58
CA PRO A 103 -6.45 -5.82 0.23
C PRO A 103 -5.84 -5.55 1.61
N ILE A 104 -5.66 -4.28 1.95
CA ILE A 104 -5.40 -3.83 3.32
C ILE A 104 -6.73 -3.49 3.97
N ASN A 105 -7.17 -4.36 4.88
CA ASN A 105 -8.40 -4.13 5.64
C ASN A 105 -8.23 -2.98 6.64
N ALA A 106 -9.14 -2.02 6.59
CA ALA A 106 -9.19 -0.87 7.48
C ALA A 106 -10.54 -0.79 8.19
N THR A 107 -10.51 -0.30 9.43
CA THR A 107 -11.73 0.09 10.14
C THR A 107 -11.73 1.60 10.29
N CYS A 108 -12.69 2.27 9.67
CA CYS A 108 -12.87 3.71 9.81
C CYS A 108 -13.21 4.07 11.27
N PRO A 109 -12.83 5.26 11.76
CA PRO A 109 -13.33 5.78 13.02
C PRO A 109 -14.86 5.90 13.14
N CYS A 110 -15.63 5.82 12.04
CA CYS A 110 -17.10 5.73 12.10
C CYS A 110 -17.62 4.30 12.34
N GLY A 111 -16.76 3.29 12.40
CA GLY A 111 -17.11 1.88 12.57
C GLY A 111 -17.26 1.08 11.26
N HIS A 112 -17.32 1.76 10.10
CA HIS A 112 -17.38 1.09 8.81
C HIS A 112 -16.05 0.38 8.47
N ARG A 113 -16.14 -0.84 7.92
CA ARG A 113 -14.99 -1.63 7.49
C ARG A 113 -14.90 -1.61 5.98
N PHE A 114 -13.70 -1.39 5.46
CA PHE A 114 -13.43 -1.34 4.02
C PHE A 114 -12.00 -1.84 3.74
N SER A 115 -11.67 -2.09 2.47
CA SER A 115 -10.31 -2.41 2.06
C SER A 115 -9.72 -1.27 1.23
N VAL A 116 -8.40 -1.13 1.32
CA VAL A 116 -7.59 -0.42 0.34
C VAL A 116 -6.88 -1.47 -0.49
N ASP A 117 -6.99 -1.39 -1.82
CA ASP A 117 -6.50 -2.45 -2.69
C ASP A 117 -5.17 -2.05 -3.33
N ILE A 118 -4.09 -2.72 -2.96
CA ILE A 118 -2.77 -2.53 -3.57
C ILE A 118 -2.69 -3.41 -4.82
N PRO A 119 -2.42 -2.86 -6.01
CA PRO A 119 -2.25 -3.67 -7.20
C PRO A 119 -1.01 -4.57 -7.06
N ILE A 120 -1.18 -5.85 -7.38
CA ILE A 120 -0.10 -6.79 -7.51
C ILE A 120 0.36 -6.75 -8.98
N PRO A 121 1.64 -6.45 -9.24
CA PRO A 121 2.14 -6.42 -10.61
C PRO A 121 2.09 -7.81 -11.21
N ASP A 122 1.55 -7.90 -12.42
CA ASP A 122 1.66 -9.09 -13.25
C ASP A 122 3.11 -9.26 -13.74
N LEU A 123 3.48 -10.49 -14.08
CA LEU A 123 4.75 -10.76 -14.77
C LEU A 123 4.53 -10.52 -16.28
N ASP A 124 4.88 -9.33 -16.76
CA ASP A 124 5.15 -9.13 -18.20
C ASP A 124 6.41 -9.90 -18.63
#